data_AF-A0A975IHA0-F1
#
_entry.id   AF-A0A975IHA0-F1
#
_cell.length_a   1.000
_cell.length_b   1.000
_cell.length_c   1.000
_cell.angle_alpha   90.00
_cell.angle_beta   90.00
_cell.angle_gamma   90.00
#
_symmetry.space_group_name_H-M   'P 1'
#
loop_
_entity.id
_entity.type
_entity.pdbx_description
1 polymer ?
#
loop_
_entity_poly.entity_id
_entity_poly.type
_entity_poly.pdbx_seq_one_letter_code
_entity_poly.pdbx_strand_id
1 'polypeptide(L)' 'MNIDIKILRKGDSVLNVFNYMNSVAVSVKRKNGHIDIFLLNENNEGIPEIASIWKISEGDNEIEVSKGDMKISTF' A
#
# COMPACT_ATOMS: atom_id res chain seq x y z
N MET A 1 18.21 -11.52 11.99
CA MET A 1 16.75 -11.55 12.24
C MET A 1 16.07 -11.85 10.91
N ASN A 2 15.07 -12.73 10.89
CA ASN A 2 14.29 -13.00 9.68
C ASN A 2 12.86 -12.51 9.93
N ILE A 3 12.34 -11.63 9.07
CA ILE A 3 11.05 -10.96 9.25
C ILE A 3 10.15 -11.38 8.09
N ASP A 4 8.98 -11.91 8.42
CA ASP A 4 7.99 -12.39 7.45
C ASP A 4 6.80 -11.41 7.38
N ILE A 5 6.64 -10.73 6.24
CA ILE A 5 5.62 -9.70 6.02
C ILE A 5 4.51 -10.27 5.13
N LYS A 6 3.36 -10.62 5.75
CA LYS A 6 2.25 -11.35 5.10
C LYS A 6 1.18 -10.44 4.50
N ILE A 7 1.53 -9.66 3.49
CA ILE A 7 0.63 -8.70 2.83
C ILE A 7 -0.22 -9.28 1.66
N LEU A 8 0.09 -10.50 1.22
CA LEU A 8 -0.59 -11.17 0.11
C LEU A 8 -1.71 -12.09 0.59
N ARG A 9 -2.82 -12.11 -0.15
CA ARG A 9 -3.93 -13.08 0.01
C ARG A 9 -3.91 -14.06 -1.17
N LYS A 10 -4.68 -15.15 -1.05
CA LYS A 10 -4.78 -16.15 -2.12
C LYS A 10 -5.30 -15.52 -3.42
N GLY A 11 -4.50 -15.61 -4.48
CA GLY A 11 -4.82 -15.05 -5.80
C GLY A 11 -4.28 -13.64 -6.03
N ASP A 12 -3.59 -13.05 -5.06
CA ASP A 12 -2.85 -11.81 -5.27
C ASP A 12 -1.51 -12.08 -5.97
N SER A 13 -0.95 -11.03 -6.57
CA SER A 13 0.39 -11.07 -7.16
C SER A 13 1.12 -9.76 -6.90
N VAL A 14 2.43 -9.84 -6.64
CA VAL A 14 3.29 -8.66 -6.56
C VAL A 14 3.57 -8.17 -7.97
N LEU A 15 3.29 -6.89 -8.24
CA LEU A 15 3.59 -6.25 -9.52
C LEU A 15 4.98 -5.61 -9.50
N ASN A 16 5.33 -4.93 -8.41
CA ASN A 16 6.60 -4.24 -8.28
C ASN A 16 6.98 -4.03 -6.80
N VAL A 17 8.28 -3.87 -6.57
CA VAL A 17 8.85 -3.41 -5.29
C VAL A 17 9.79 -2.27 -5.62
N PHE A 18 9.57 -1.10 -5.03
CA PHE A 18 10.35 0.10 -5.33
C PHE A 18 10.53 0.98 -4.10
N ASN A 19 11.59 1.80 -4.11
CA ASN A 19 11.80 2.78 -3.06
C ASN A 19 10.89 3.99 -3.31
N TYR A 20 10.22 4.45 -2.26
CA TYR A 20 9.42 5.67 -2.27
C TYR A 20 9.80 6.52 -1.07
N MET A 21 10.55 7.60 -1.32
CA MET A 21 11.15 8.42 -0.26
C MET A 21 11.97 7.53 0.72
N ASN A 22 11.61 7.50 2.00
CA ASN A 22 12.25 6.69 3.03
C ASN A 22 11.53 5.35 3.26
N SER A 23 10.59 4.98 2.39
CA SER A 23 9.78 3.77 2.47
C SER A 23 10.14 2.76 1.37
N VAL A 24 9.88 1.49 1.63
CA VAL A 24 9.76 0.48 0.58
C VAL A 24 8.29 0.35 0.20
N ALA A 25 7.97 0.58 -1.07
CA ALA A 25 6.64 0.41 -1.63
C ALA A 25 6.51 -0.95 -2.32
N VAL A 26 5.49 -1.73 -1.94
CA VAL A 26 5.15 -3.00 -2.59
C VAL A 26 3.79 -2.88 -3.25
N SER A 27 3.74 -2.94 -4.59
CA SER A 27 2.49 -2.93 -5.33
C SER A 27 1.96 -4.35 -5.54
N VAL A 28 0.72 -4.56 -5.12
CA VAL A 28 0.06 -5.86 -5.12
C VAL A 28 -1.22 -5.77 -5.94
N LYS A 29 -1.29 -6.53 -7.03
CA LYS A 29 -2.53 -6.73 -7.77
C LYS A 29 -3.42 -7.71 -7.02
N ARG A 30 -4.60 -7.26 -6.62
CA ARG A 30 -5.61 -8.09 -5.99
C ARG A 30 -6.37 -8.91 -7.01
N LYS A 31 -6.96 -10.02 -6.55
CA LYS A 31 -7.76 -10.93 -7.39
C LYS A 31 -8.87 -10.23 -8.20
N ASN A 32 -9.51 -9.19 -7.66
CA ASN A 32 -10.57 -8.42 -8.31
C ASN A 32 -10.04 -7.23 -9.13
N GLY A 33 -8.74 -7.16 -9.42
CA GLY A 33 -8.16 -6.24 -10.40
C GLY A 33 -7.60 -4.94 -9.85
N HIS A 34 -8.04 -4.46 -8.67
CA HIS A 34 -7.44 -3.27 -8.05
C HIS A 34 -6.02 -3.56 -7.54
N ILE A 35 -5.26 -2.48 -7.34
CA ILE A 35 -3.88 -2.55 -6.86
C ILE A 35 -3.82 -1.91 -5.48
N ASP A 36 -3.23 -2.60 -4.52
CA ASP A 36 -2.85 -2.00 -3.25
C ASP A 36 -1.35 -1.72 -3.25
N ILE A 37 -0.93 -0.53 -2.81
CA ILE A 37 0.46 -0.16 -2.57
C ILE A 37 0.66 -0.13 -1.07
N PHE A 38 1.48 -1.05 -0.57
CA PHE A 38 1.90 -1.08 0.82
C PHE A 38 3.17 -0.25 0.98
N LEU A 39 3.12 0.78 1.81
CA LEU A 39 4.31 1.51 2.22
C LEU A 39 4.83 0.93 3.53
N LEU A 40 6.05 0.40 3.48
CA LEU A 40 6.76 -0.19 4.60
C LEU A 40 7.83 0.78 5.10
N ASN A 41 7.79 1.11 6.38
CA ASN A 41 8.80 1.90 7.08
C ASN A 41 9.41 1.09 8.21
N GLU A 42 10.64 1.43 8.58
CA GLU A 42 11.28 0.90 9.78
C GLU A 42 10.85 1.74 10.99
N ASN A 43 10.38 1.09 12.05
CA ASN A 43 10.04 1.76 13.30
C ASN A 43 11.31 2.09 14.13
N ASN A 44 11.14 2.72 15.30
CA ASN A 44 12.26 3.11 16.16
C ASN A 44 13.11 1.94 16.70
N GLU A 45 12.64 0.70 16.59
CA GLU A 45 13.33 -0.52 17.03
C GLU A 45 14.02 -1.26 15.87
N GLY A 46 13.95 -0.71 14.66
CA GLY A 46 14.53 -1.34 13.49
C GLY A 46 13.63 -2.40 12.83
N ILE A 47 12.32 -2.37 13.11
CA ILE A 47 11.35 -3.38 12.65
C ILE A 47 10.48 -2.78 11.54
N PRO A 48 10.37 -3.42 10.35
CA PRO A 48 9.48 -2.98 9.30
C PRO A 48 7.99 -3.06 9.73
N GLU A 49 7.25 -1.99 9.48
CA GLU A 49 5.82 -1.86 9.72
C GLU A 49 5.09 -1.26 8.51
N ILE A 50 3.79 -1.54 8.38
CA ILE A 50 2.96 -0.94 7.34
C ILE A 50 2.60 0.48 7.80
N ALA A 51 3.22 1.47 7.16
CA ALA A 51 2.96 2.89 7.44
C ALA A 51 1.69 3.38 6.75
N SER A 52 1.41 2.89 5.55
CA SER A 52 0.21 3.25 4.78
C SER A 52 -0.14 2.18 3.76
N ILE A 53 -1.41 2.17 3.36
CA ILE A 53 -1.91 1.35 2.26
C ILE A 53 -2.69 2.27 1.34
N TRP A 54 -2.27 2.35 0.08
CA TRP A 54 -2.99 3.10 -0.96
C TRP A 54 -3.69 2.12 -1.88
N LYS A 55 -4.96 2.35 -2.15
CA LYS A 55 -5.73 1.56 -3.12
C LYS A 55 -5.82 2.33 -4.42
N ILE A 56 -5.36 1.74 -5.51
CA ILE A 56 -5.50 2.22 -6.87
C ILE A 56 -6.60 1.40 -7.54
N SER A 57 -7.71 2.06 -7.88
CA SER A 57 -8.87 1.47 -8.55
C SER A 57 -9.39 2.39 -9.64
N GLU A 58 -10.38 1.92 -10.41
CA GLU A 58 -11.06 2.71 -11.44
C GLU A 58 -11.77 3.93 -10.83
N GLY A 59 -11.75 5.07 -11.55
CA GLY A 59 -12.36 6.34 -11.16
C GLY A 59 -12.01 7.48 -12.14
N ASP A 60 -12.54 8.67 -11.91
CA ASP A 60 -12.42 9.84 -12.80
C ASP A 60 -11.14 10.68 -12.53
N ASN A 61 -9.99 10.01 -12.36
CA ASN A 61 -8.70 10.62 -11.98
C ASN A 61 -8.72 11.37 -10.64
N GLU A 62 -9.44 10.85 -9.64
CA GLU A 62 -9.56 11.47 -8.32
C GLU A 62 -8.68 10.77 -7.28
N ILE A 63 -8.17 11.53 -6.31
CA ILE A 63 -7.60 10.98 -5.08
C ILE A 63 -8.65 11.12 -3.96
N GLU A 64 -9.18 10.00 -3.50
CA GLU A 64 -10.04 9.95 -2.31
C GLU A 64 -9.22 9.64 -1.06
N VAL A 65 -9.15 10.60 -0.14
CA VAL A 65 -8.56 10.37 1.19
C VAL A 65 -9.69 10.15 2.18
N SER A 66 -9.79 8.93 2.73
CA SER A 66 -10.67 8.62 3.85
C SER A 66 -9.86 8.62 5.16
N LYS A 67 -10.09 9.61 6.02
CA LYS A 67 -9.54 9.64 7.38
C LYS A 67 -10.68 9.79 8.38
N GLY A 68 -11.20 8.67 8.88
CA GLY A 68 -12.45 8.66 9.65
C GLY A 68 -13.63 9.07 8.77
N ASP A 69 -14.47 9.99 9.26
CA ASP A 69 -15.67 10.49 8.55
C ASP A 69 -15.36 11.56 7.48
N MET A 70 -14.09 11.85 7.23
CA MET A 70 -13.68 12.90 6.28
C MET A 70 -13.32 12.29 4.93
N LYS A 71 -14.03 12.73 3.89
CA LYS A 71 -13.72 12.44 2.48
C LYS A 71 -13.20 13.72 1.82
N ILE A 72 -11.98 13.68 1.31
CA ILE A 72 -11.39 14.75 0.50
C ILE A 72 -11.15 14.17 -0.90
N SER A 73 -11.70 14.82 -1.92
CA SER A 73 -11.44 14.55 -3.34
C SER A 73 -10.68 15.73 -3.94
N THR A 74 -9.60 15.46 -4.67
CA THR A 74 -8.80 16.47 -5.36
C THR A 74 -8.53 16.03 -6.80
N PHE A 75 -8.42 17.00 -7.71
CA PHE A 75 -8.16 16.84 -9.15
C PHE A 75 -6.70 17.16 -9.47
#